data_AF-A0A084TDH1-F1
#
_entry.id   AF-A0A084TDH1-F1
#
_cell.length_a   1.000
_cell.length_b   1.000
_cell.length_c   1.000
_cell.angle_alpha   90.00
_cell.angle_beta   90.00
_cell.angle_gamma   90.00
#
_symmetry.space_group_name_H-M   'P 1'
#
loop_
_entity.id
_entity.type
_entity.pdbx_description
1 polymer ?
#
loop_
_entity_poly.entity_id
_entity_poly.type
_entity_poly.pdbx_seq_one_letter_code
_entity_poly.pdbx_strand_id
1 'polypeptide(L)' 'MAEQLNYIAKMITEVYEEAGLDMPYIEDKKYDMQQHQNKYETLASAIHLDPSNRKRLAAKMGVSSLHLDATVRVLNHHC' A
#
# COMPACT_ATOMS: atom_id res chain seq x y z
N MET A 1 -9.40 -12.92 -15.37
CA MET A 1 -10.37 -12.30 -14.43
C MET A 1 -9.58 -11.34 -13.56
N ALA A 2 -10.03 -10.10 -13.37
CA ALA A 2 -9.34 -9.20 -12.45
C ALA A 2 -9.57 -9.71 -11.01
N GLU A 3 -8.52 -10.11 -10.31
CA GLU A 3 -8.64 -10.53 -8.93
C GLU A 3 -9.07 -9.36 -8.04
N GLN A 4 -9.90 -9.66 -7.04
CA GLN A 4 -10.40 -8.65 -6.12
C GLN A 4 -9.25 -8.12 -5.27
N LEU A 5 -9.08 -6.80 -5.21
CA LEU A 5 -8.07 -6.16 -4.35
C LEU A 5 -8.21 -6.65 -2.90
N ASN A 6 -7.10 -7.07 -2.30
CA ASN A 6 -7.05 -7.34 -0.87
C ASN A 6 -7.24 -6.04 -0.07
N TYR A 7 -7.55 -6.16 1.22
CA TYR A 7 -7.90 -5.00 2.04
C TYR A 7 -6.75 -3.98 2.22
N ILE A 8 -5.48 -4.42 2.14
CA ILE A 8 -4.33 -3.50 2.20
C ILE A 8 -4.25 -2.69 0.92
N ALA A 9 -4.45 -3.34 -0.23
CA ALA A 9 -4.47 -2.64 -1.51
C ALA A 9 -5.57 -1.58 -1.56
N LYS A 10 -6.77 -1.88 -1.03
CA LYS A 10 -7.86 -0.90 -0.90
C LYS A 10 -7.45 0.31 -0.07
N MET A 11 -6.82 0.11 1.09
CA MET A 11 -6.33 1.23 1.92
C MET A 11 -5.26 2.06 1.21
N ILE A 12 -4.36 1.42 0.46
CA ILE A 12 -3.34 2.13 -0.34
C ILE A 12 -4.01 2.96 -1.45
N THR A 13 -5.01 2.42 -2.14
CA THR A 13 -5.79 3.15 -3.14
C THR A 13 -6.47 4.38 -2.53
N GLU A 14 -7.14 4.23 -1.38
CA GLU A 14 -7.74 5.37 -0.68
C GLU A 14 -6.71 6.43 -0.30
N VAL A 15 -5.49 6.05 0.10
CA VAL A 15 -4.40 6.99 0.39
C VAL A 15 -4.03 7.81 -0.86
N TYR A 16 -3.96 7.18 -2.03
CA TYR A 16 -3.67 7.88 -3.28
C TYR A 16 -4.81 8.83 -3.69
N GLU A 17 -6.06 8.40 -3.55
CA GLU A 17 -7.24 9.24 -3.79
C GLU A 17 -7.25 10.47 -2.87
N GLU A 18 -7.02 10.28 -1.58
CA GLU A 18 -6.93 11.37 -0.58
C GLU A 18 -5.73 12.29 -0.83
N ALA A 19 -4.67 11.78 -1.48
CA ALA A 19 -3.51 12.58 -1.86
C ALA A 19 -3.74 13.39 -3.15
N GLY A 20 -4.86 13.17 -3.84
CA GLY A 20 -5.20 13.83 -5.09
C GLY A 20 -4.32 13.38 -6.26
N LEU A 21 -3.82 12.14 -6.23
CA LEU A 21 -3.11 11.56 -7.37
C LEU A 21 -4.08 11.30 -8.54
N ASP A 22 -3.56 11.30 -9.76
CA ASP A 22 -4.39 11.14 -10.95
C ASP A 22 -4.91 9.69 -11.10
N MET A 23 -6.09 9.56 -11.70
CA MET A 23 -6.74 8.26 -11.91
C MET A 23 -5.90 7.26 -12.72
N PRO A 24 -5.21 7.64 -13.81
CA PRO A 24 -4.30 6.73 -14.51
C PRO A 24 -3.22 6.13 -13.60
N TYR A 25 -2.58 6.95 -12.76
CA TYR A 25 -1.61 6.47 -11.78
C TYR A 25 -2.24 5.51 -10.75
N ILE A 26 -3.43 5.83 -10.26
CA ILE A 26 -4.14 5.00 -9.27
C ILE A 26 -4.53 3.65 -9.88
N GLU A 27 -5.06 3.62 -11.10
CA GLU A 27 -5.42 2.38 -11.79
C GLU A 27 -4.20 1.51 -12.13
N ASP A 28 -3.08 2.12 -12.51
CA ASP A 28 -1.80 1.43 -12.71
C ASP A 28 -1.34 0.73 -11.42
N LYS A 29 -1.35 1.45 -10.28
CA LYS A 29 -0.99 0.86 -8.99
C LYS A 29 -1.99 -0.19 -8.50
N LYS A 30 -3.28 -0.03 -8.80
CA LYS A 30 -4.29 -1.07 -8.54
C LYS A 30 -3.98 -2.33 -9.34
N TYR A 31 -3.65 -2.18 -10.62
CA TYR A 31 -3.27 -3.30 -11.48
C TYR A 31 -2.03 -4.02 -10.96
N ASP A 32 -0.99 -3.30 -10.55
CA ASP A 32 0.20 -3.86 -9.90
C ASP A 32 -0.18 -4.68 -8.65
N MET A 33 -0.99 -4.09 -7.77
CA MET A 33 -1.40 -4.75 -6.52
C MET A 33 -2.33 -5.95 -6.72
N GLN A 34 -3.01 -6.06 -7.86
CA GLN A 34 -3.77 -7.25 -8.23
C GLN A 34 -2.87 -8.44 -8.58
N GLN A 35 -1.60 -8.21 -8.92
CA GLN A 35 -0.65 -9.28 -9.22
C GLN A 35 0.03 -9.84 -7.95
N HIS A 36 -0.17 -9.21 -6.79
CA HIS A 36 0.39 -9.69 -5.53
C HIS A 36 -0.33 -10.97 -5.08
N GLN A 37 0.43 -12.01 -4.75
CA GLN A 37 -0.11 -13.31 -4.36
C GLN A 37 -0.84 -13.25 -3.01
N ASN A 38 -0.48 -12.28 -2.17
CA ASN A 38 -1.06 -12.13 -0.85
C ASN A 38 -0.97 -10.69 -0.31
N LYS A 39 -1.64 -10.45 0.82
CA LYS A 39 -1.65 -9.15 1.51
C LYS A 39 -0.26 -8.71 2.02
N TYR A 40 0.65 -9.64 2.31
CA TYR A 40 1.97 -9.30 2.84
C TYR A 40 2.87 -8.70 1.75
N GLU A 41 2.79 -9.20 0.52
CA GLU A 41 3.43 -8.58 -0.65
C GLU A 41 2.88 -7.17 -0.89
N THR A 42 1.56 -7.01 -0.76
CA THR A 42 0.92 -5.68 -0.86
C THR A 42 1.37 -4.74 0.26
N LEU A 43 1.57 -5.26 1.47
CA LEU A 43 2.10 -4.46 2.57
C LEU A 43 3.57 -4.09 2.32
N ALA A 44 4.37 -5.01 1.77
CA ALA A 44 5.76 -4.75 1.43
C ALA A 44 5.90 -3.62 0.40
N SER A 45 5.01 -3.54 -0.59
CA SER A 45 5.03 -2.46 -1.60
C SER A 45 4.80 -1.06 -1.02
N ALA A 46 4.29 -0.94 0.21
CA ALA A 46 4.17 0.34 0.91
C ALA A 46 5.52 1.05 1.13
N ILE A 47 6.65 0.34 0.95
CA ILE A 47 7.99 0.96 0.96
C ILE A 47 8.18 1.99 -0.15
N HIS A 48 7.39 1.90 -1.23
CA HIS A 48 7.42 2.83 -2.35
C HIS A 48 6.53 4.05 -2.14
N LEU A 49 5.71 4.08 -1.08
CA LEU A 49 4.96 5.28 -0.72
C LEU A 49 5.92 6.37 -0.22
N ASP A 50 5.66 7.61 -0.62
CA ASP A 50 6.31 8.76 0.00
C ASP A 50 5.98 8.85 1.51
N PRO A 51 6.77 9.60 2.30
CA PRO A 51 6.58 9.67 3.75
C PRO A 51 5.20 10.17 4.20
N SER A 52 4.56 11.05 3.42
CA SER A 52 3.23 11.59 3.75
C SER A 52 2.16 10.52 3.57
N ASN A 53 2.17 9.84 2.42
CA ASN A 53 1.24 8.77 2.10
C ASN A 53 1.41 7.55 3.01
N ARG A 54 2.65 7.22 3.38
CA ARG A 54 2.91 6.17 4.35
C ARG A 54 2.38 6.51 5.75
N LYS A 55 2.48 7.78 6.17
CA LYS A 55 1.89 8.26 7.42
C LYS A 55 0.37 8.16 7.40
N ARG A 56 -0.28 8.49 6.27
CA ARG A 56 -1.73 8.32 6.08
C ARG A 56 -2.14 6.85 6.15
N LEU A 57 -1.39 5.97 5.48
CA LEU A 57 -1.62 4.54 5.54
C LEU A 57 -1.50 4.00 6.98
N ALA A 58 -0.45 4.37 7.71
CA ALA A 58 -0.27 3.97 9.10
C ALA A 58 -1.46 4.40 9.98
N ALA A 59 -1.93 5.65 9.80
CA ALA A 59 -3.10 6.16 10.52
C ALA A 59 -4.37 5.36 10.19
N LYS A 60 -4.62 5.04 8.91
CA LYS A 60 -5.74 4.18 8.49
C LYS A 60 -5.65 2.76 9.09
N MET A 61 -4.44 2.23 9.23
CA MET A 61 -4.19 0.93 9.84
C MET A 61 -4.25 0.95 11.39
N GLY A 62 -4.41 2.12 12.01
CA GLY A 62 -4.42 2.26 13.47
C GLY A 62 -3.06 2.02 14.13
N VAL A 63 -1.96 2.22 13.40
CA VAL A 63 -0.58 2.03 13.89
C VAL A 63 0.25 3.30 13.78
N SER A 64 1.38 3.34 14.47
CA SER A 64 2.36 4.41 14.28
C SER A 64 3.07 4.27 12.93
N SER A 65 3.47 5.38 12.31
CA SER A 65 4.28 5.34 11.10
C SER A 65 5.60 4.60 11.31
N LEU A 66 6.18 4.67 12.51
CA LEU A 66 7.39 3.94 12.88
C LEU A 66 7.17 2.41 12.84
N HIS A 67 6.04 1.91 13.36
CA HIS A 67 5.73 0.48 13.31
C HIS A 67 5.51 0.01 11.87
N LEU A 68 4.83 0.82 11.04
CA LEU A 68 4.66 0.51 9.64
C LEU A 68 6.02 0.46 8.92
N ASP A 69 6.88 1.45 9.12
CA ASP A 69 8.22 1.49 8.52
C ASP A 69 9.07 0.29 8.90
N ALA A 70 9.08 -0.09 10.18
CA ALA A 70 9.80 -1.27 10.64
C ALA A 70 9.27 -2.55 9.99
N THR A 71 7.94 -2.73 9.97
CA THR A 71 7.28 -3.91 9.40
C THR A 71 7.59 -4.06 7.92
N VAL A 72 7.43 -2.98 7.16
CA VAL A 72 7.66 -2.96 5.72
C VAL A 72 9.11 -3.26 5.37
N ARG A 73 10.07 -2.75 6.15
CA ARG A 73 11.50 -3.07 5.97
C ARG A 73 11.81 -4.54 6.21
N VAL A 74 11.21 -5.14 7.23
CA VAL A 74 11.38 -6.58 7.52
C VAL A 74 10.79 -7.41 6.38
N LEU A 75 9.59 -7.07 5.91
CA LEU A 75 8.96 -7.78 4.78
C LEU A 75 9.79 -7.71 3.51
N ASN A 76 10.31 -6.53 3.15
CA ASN A 76 11.16 -6.36 1.96
C ASN A 76 12.54 -7.06 2.07
N HIS A 77 12.93 -7.55 3.25
CA HIS A 77 14.14 -8.36 3.41
C HIS A 77 13.88 -9.87 3.31
N HIS A 78 12.62 -10.30 3.41
CA HIS A 78 12.22 -11.71 3.54
C HIS A 78 11.19 -12.19 2.52
N CYS A 79 10.54 -11.27 1.80
CA CYS A 79 9.68 -11.52 0.66
C CYS A 79 10.44 -11.13 -0.62
#